data_AF-A0AAN9DF44-F1
#
_entry.id   AF-A0AAN9DF44-F1
#
_cell.length_a   1.000
_cell.length_b   1.000
_cell.length_c   1.000
_cell.angle_alpha   90.00
_cell.angle_beta   90.00
_cell.angle_gamma   90.00
#
_symmetry.space_group_name_H-M   'P 1'
#
loop_
_entity.id
_entity.type
_entity.pdbx_description
1 polymer ?
#
loop_
_entity_poly.entity_id
_entity_poly.type
_entity_poly.pdbx_seq_one_letter_code
_entity_poly.pdbx_strand_id
1 'polypeptide(L)' 'MKAIVCAFIVVLLCSASVHSLTCYTCVDADCKTQTECPTSSNFCKTVATATEFSRTCEEFCVPGVNIHCCTSDLCD' A
#
# COMPACT_ATOMS: atom_id res chain seq x y z
N MET A 1 38.87 -10.47 10.54
CA MET A 1 37.85 -9.68 11.25
C MET A 1 37.15 -8.62 10.39
N LYS A 2 37.82 -7.90 9.46
CA LYS A 2 37.17 -6.89 8.58
C LYS A 2 36.15 -7.44 7.57
N ALA A 3 36.39 -8.62 7.00
CA ALA A 3 35.50 -9.21 5.97
C ALA A 3 34.12 -9.60 6.51
N ILE A 4 34.04 -9.99 7.79
CA ILE A 4 32.80 -10.42 8.43
C ILE A 4 31.86 -9.21 8.61
N VAL A 5 32.41 -8.06 9.02
CA VAL A 5 31.65 -6.82 9.20
C VAL A 5 31.03 -6.36 7.88
N CYS A 6 31.78 -6.41 6.78
CA CYS A 6 31.24 -6.05 5.46
C CYS A 6 30.11 -6.98 5.01
N ALA A 7 30.22 -8.29 5.28
CA ALA A 7 29.16 -9.25 4.93
C ALA A 7 27.85 -8.97 5.68
N PHE A 8 27.92 -8.61 6.97
CA PHE A 8 26.73 -8.26 7.75
C PHE A 8 26.02 -6.99 7.24
N ILE A 9 26.79 -5.97 6.81
CA ILE A 9 26.21 -4.72 6.29
C ILE A 9 25.44 -4.95 4.98
N VAL A 10 25.95 -5.79 4.09
CA VAL A 10 25.30 -6.10 2.81
C VAL A 10 23.97 -6.85 3.03
N VAL A 11 23.93 -7.78 3.99
CA VAL A 11 22.70 -8.54 4.31
C VAL A 11 21.63 -7.63 4.93
N LEU A 12 22.00 -6.66 5.76
CA LEU A 12 21.08 -5.69 6.36
C LEU A 12 20.46 -4.73 5.33
N LEU A 13 21.22 -4.34 4.29
CA LEU A 13 20.73 -3.47 3.23
C LEU A 13 19.74 -4.17 2.28
N CYS A 14 19.87 -5.49 2.09
CA CYS A 14 18.96 -6.27 1.23
C CYS A 14 17.75 -6.86 1.97
N SER A 15 17.67 -6.75 3.30
CA SER A 15 16.56 -7.27 4.10
C SER A 15 15.44 -6.25 4.34
N ALA A 16 15.60 -5.02 3.85
CA ALA A 16 14.47 -4.12 3.63
C ALA A 16 13.66 -4.65 2.42
N SER A 17 12.88 -5.70 2.65
CA SER A 17 11.85 -6.14 1.72
C SER A 17 10.87 -4.99 1.55
N VAL A 18 10.99 -4.27 0.44
CA VAL A 18 10.07 -3.23 0.01
C VAL A 18 8.80 -3.94 -0.47
N HIS A 19 8.02 -4.50 0.46
CA HIS A 19 6.76 -5.14 0.13
C HIS A 19 5.82 -4.04 -0.38
N SER A 20 5.59 -3.99 -1.69
CA SER A 20 4.63 -3.08 -2.28
C SER A 20 3.23 -3.56 -1.94
N LEU A 21 2.47 -2.70 -1.27
CA LEU A 21 1.06 -2.96 -0.98
C LEU A 21 0.29 -3.07 -2.29
N THR A 22 -0.54 -4.08 -2.44
CA THR A 22 -1.46 -4.22 -3.57
C THR A 22 -2.87 -3.86 -3.10
N CYS A 23 -3.56 -2.95 -3.79
CA CYS A 23 -4.92 -2.53 -3.45
C CYS A 23 -5.88 -2.74 -4.60
N TYR A 24 -7.18 -2.74 -4.32
CA TYR A 24 -8.18 -2.47 -5.34
C TYR A 24 -8.23 -0.97 -5.61
N THR A 25 -8.18 -0.56 -6.88
CA THR A 25 -8.34 0.84 -7.30
C THR A 25 -9.40 0.96 -8.39
N CYS A 26 -9.87 2.19 -8.59
CA CYS A 26 -10.79 2.50 -9.68
C CYS A 26 -10.04 2.86 -10.96
N VAL A 27 -10.25 2.07 -12.01
CA VAL A 27 -9.87 2.38 -13.39
C VAL A 27 -11.15 2.46 -14.20
N ASP A 28 -11.43 3.64 -14.75
CA ASP A 28 -12.71 3.98 -15.36
C ASP A 28 -13.89 3.73 -14.39
N ALA A 29 -14.80 2.80 -14.72
CA ALA A 29 -15.95 2.43 -13.89
C ALA A 29 -15.71 1.17 -13.03
N ASP A 30 -14.55 0.52 -13.15
CA ASP A 30 -14.21 -0.69 -12.40
C ASP A 30 -13.33 -0.37 -11.19
N CYS A 31 -13.90 -0.50 -9.99
CA CYS A 31 -13.24 -0.28 -8.70
C CYS A 31 -12.74 -1.57 -8.03
N LYS A 32 -12.48 -2.60 -8.82
CA LYS A 32 -11.88 -3.87 -8.39
C LYS A 32 -10.61 -4.18 -9.19
N THR A 33 -10.02 -3.16 -9.79
CA THR A 33 -8.75 -3.31 -10.49
C THR A 33 -7.64 -3.50 -9.47
N GLN A 34 -6.96 -4.65 -9.53
CA GLN A 34 -5.81 -4.91 -8.67
C GLN A 34 -4.64 -4.03 -9.12
N THR A 35 -4.07 -3.27 -8.20
CA THR A 35 -3.03 -2.29 -8.49
C THR A 35 -1.93 -2.40 -7.46
N GLU A 36 -0.70 -2.56 -7.95
CA GLU A 36 0.49 -2.43 -7.12
C GLU A 36 0.69 -0.95 -6.78
N CYS A 37 0.65 -0.63 -5.49
CA CYS A 37 0.77 0.73 -5.03
C CYS A 37 2.21 1.24 -5.08
N PRO A 38 2.42 2.56 -5.20
CA PRO A 38 3.74 3.16 -5.02
C PRO A 38 4.35 2.75 -3.68
N THR A 39 5.67 2.64 -3.62
CA THR A 39 6.41 2.28 -2.39
C THR A 39 6.13 3.20 -1.20
N SER A 40 5.75 4.45 -1.45
CA SER A 40 5.37 5.38 -0.37
C SER A 40 3.97 5.13 0.18
N SER A 41 3.12 4.36 -0.52
CA SER A 41 1.75 4.09 -0.09
C SER A 41 1.73 2.99 0.96
N ASN A 42 1.04 3.27 2.07
CA ASN A 42 0.93 2.34 3.19
C ASN A 42 -0.51 1.86 3.41
N PHE A 43 -1.48 2.46 2.72
CA PHE A 43 -2.90 2.19 2.93
C PHE A 43 -3.65 2.04 1.61
N CYS A 44 -4.58 1.08 1.58
CA CYS A 44 -5.72 1.10 0.67
C CYS A 44 -6.82 1.96 1.30
N LYS A 45 -7.32 2.93 0.54
CA LYS A 45 -8.39 3.82 0.96
C LYS A 45 -9.62 3.57 0.11
N THR A 46 -10.76 3.37 0.77
CA THR A 46 -12.09 3.33 0.14
C THR A 46 -12.90 4.54 0.60
N VAL A 47 -13.42 5.32 -0.34
CA VAL A 47 -14.43 6.36 -0.08
C VAL A 47 -15.76 5.87 -0.63
N ALA A 48 -16.79 5.84 0.23
CA ALA A 48 -18.13 5.41 -0.15
C ALA A 48 -19.17 6.40 0.38
N THR A 49 -19.68 7.25 -0.50
CA THR A 49 -20.74 8.22 -0.21
C THR A 49 -21.97 7.95 -1.10
N ALA A 50 -23.01 8.76 -0.96
CA ALA A 50 -24.21 8.65 -1.80
C ALA A 50 -23.95 8.98 -3.29
N THR A 51 -22.87 9.70 -3.60
CA THR A 51 -22.57 10.20 -4.95
C THR A 51 -21.24 9.74 -5.50
N GLU A 52 -20.37 9.21 -4.65
CA GLU A 52 -19.01 8.83 -5.01
C GLU A 52 -18.66 7.48 -4.39
N PHE A 53 -18.09 6.60 -5.22
CA PHE A 53 -17.38 5.42 -4.77
C PHE A 53 -16.00 5.44 -5.42
N SER A 54 -14.94 5.50 -4.60
CA SER A 54 -13.57 5.52 -5.09
C SER A 54 -12.66 4.66 -4.21
N ARG A 55 -11.64 4.07 -4.84
CA ARG A 55 -10.59 3.31 -4.16
C ARG A 55 -9.21 3.72 -4.67
N THR A 56 -8.31 4.03 -3.75
CA THR A 56 -6.98 4.57 -4.04
C THR A 56 -5.90 3.98 -3.12
N CYS A 57 -4.65 4.06 -3.57
CA CYS A 57 -3.47 3.86 -2.74
C CYS A 57 -3.08 5.19 -2.10
N GLU A 58 -2.83 5.21 -0.79
CA GLU A 58 -2.45 6.43 -0.07
C GLU A 58 -1.26 6.19 0.86
N GLU A 59 -0.40 7.20 0.98
CA GLU A 59 0.67 7.21 1.99
C GLU A 59 0.10 7.34 3.41
N PHE A 60 -0.96 8.13 3.56
CA PHE A 60 -1.66 8.40 4.82
C PHE A 60 -3.17 8.26 4.63
N CYS A 61 -3.85 7.63 5.58
CA CYS A 61 -5.30 7.50 5.55
C CYS A 61 -5.91 7.72 6.94
N VAL A 62 -6.91 8.59 7.02
CA VAL A 62 -7.66 8.87 8.25
C VAL A 62 -9.06 8.28 8.09
N PRO A 63 -9.41 7.22 8.86
CA PRO A 63 -10.73 6.61 8.74
C PRO A 63 -11.82 7.56 9.24
N GLY A 64 -13.02 7.41 8.69
CA GLY A 64 -14.17 8.26 9.00
C GLY A 64 -15.48 7.60 8.55
N VAL A 65 -16.60 8.33 8.66
CA VAL A 65 -17.95 7.79 8.40
C VAL A 65 -18.07 7.15 7.01
N ASN A 66 -17.42 7.72 6.01
CA ASN A 66 -17.45 7.26 4.61
C ASN A 66 -16.07 6.88 4.08
N ILE A 67 -15.07 6.75 4.96
CA ILE A 67 -13.67 6.49 4.59
C ILE A 67 -13.19 5.28 5.38
N HIS A 68 -12.86 4.22 4.67
CA HIS A 68 -12.21 3.04 5.23
C HIS A 68 -10.75 2.98 4.78
N CYS A 69 -9.87 2.57 5.70
CA CYS A 69 -8.43 2.52 5.52
C CYS A 69 -7.92 1.16 6.00
N CYS A 70 -7.10 0.49 5.19
CA CYS A 70 -6.52 -0.79 5.57
C CYS A 70 -5.11 -0.95 4.98
N THR A 71 -4.30 -1.87 5.52
CA THR A 71 -2.87 -1.98 5.23
C THR A 71 -2.45 -3.36 4.71
N SER A 72 -3.42 -4.20 4.35
CA SER A 72 -3.18 -5.57 3.89
C SER A 72 -3.45 -5.67 2.39
N ASP A 73 -2.75 -6.59 1.72
CA ASP A 73 -2.96 -6.76 0.28
C ASP A 73 -4.43 -7.09 -0.04
N LEU A 74 -4.96 -6.37 -1.03
CA LEU A 74 -6.31 -6.50 -1.56
C LEU A 74 -7.39 -6.40 -0.47
N CYS A 75 -7.12 -5.61 0.57
CA CYS A 75 -8.14 -5.28 1.55
C CYS A 75 -9.17 -4.33 0.93
N ASP A 76 -10.44 -4.67 1.16
CA ASP A 76 -11.64 -4.11 0.53
C ASP A 76 -11.78 -4.36 -0.97
#